data_AF-A0A645FLS8-F1
#
_entry.id   AF-A0A645FLS8-F1
#
_cell.length_a   1.000
_cell.length_b   1.000
_cell.length_c   1.000
_cell.angle_alpha   90.00
_cell.angle_beta   90.00
_cell.angle_gamma   90.00
#
_symmetry.space_group_name_H-M   'P 1'
#
loop_
_entity.id
_entity.type
_entity.pdbx_description
1 polymer ?
#
loop_
_entity_poly.entity_id
_entity_poly.type
_entity_poly.pdbx_seq_one_letter_code
_entity_poly.pdbx_strand_id
1 'polypeptide(L)'
;MFIHAPLEARKARVASYSLAWSDREVIKYIKDEDRRRSDYYNYYTGDDWRDAGHFDISLDSELFGEDGCVEMIKKALPLFVRE
;
A
#
# COMPACT_ATOMS: atom_id res chain seq x y z
N MET A 1 -5.60 3.54 -7.63
CA MET A 1 -5.56 2.31 -6.83
C MET A 1 -4.65 2.49 -5.62
N PHE A 2 -5.06 1.99 -4.46
CA PHE A 2 -4.28 1.97 -3.21
C PHE A 2 -4.16 0.54 -2.69
N ILE A 3 -2.97 0.13 -2.24
CA ILE A 3 -2.72 -1.19 -1.65
C ILE A 3 -2.23 -0.97 -0.22
N HIS A 4 -2.89 -1.61 0.74
CA HIS A 4 -2.54 -1.50 2.15
C HIS A 4 -2.52 -2.86 2.85
N ALA A 5 -2.05 -2.85 4.08
CA ALA A 5 -2.12 -3.96 5.02
C ALA A 5 -1.86 -3.43 6.44
N PRO A 6 -2.28 -4.16 7.49
CA PRO A 6 -1.90 -3.86 8.87
C PRO A 6 -0.38 -3.71 9.04
N LEU A 7 0.05 -2.91 10.01
CA LEU A 7 1.49 -2.67 10.25
C LEU A 7 2.27 -3.97 10.49
N GLU A 8 1.70 -4.93 11.21
CA GLU A 8 2.36 -6.21 11.51
C GLU A 8 2.61 -7.05 10.26
N ALA A 9 1.64 -7.12 9.35
CA ALA A 9 1.79 -7.78 8.05
C ALA A 9 2.90 -7.13 7.20
N ARG A 10 2.91 -5.79 7.15
CA ARG A 10 3.95 -5.02 6.46
C ARG A 10 5.33 -5.23 7.10
N LYS A 11 5.41 -5.28 8.43
CA LYS A 11 6.64 -5.55 9.18
C LYS A 11 7.21 -6.92 8.83
N ALA A 12 6.39 -7.97 8.88
CA ALA A 12 6.81 -9.33 8.53
C ALA A 12 7.32 -9.41 7.08
N ARG A 13 6.64 -8.73 6.15
CA ARG A 13 7.06 -8.63 4.75
C ARG A 13 8.38 -7.89 4.58
N VAL A 14 8.60 -6.75 5.22
CA VAL A 14 9.87 -6.02 5.11
C VAL A 14 11.02 -6.79 5.75
N ALA A 15 10.79 -7.40 6.91
CA ALA A 15 11.79 -8.19 7.62
C ALA A 15 12.27 -9.40 6.80
N SER A 16 11.44 -9.97 5.93
CA SER A 16 11.80 -11.15 5.12
C SER A 16 12.91 -10.87 4.10
N TYR A 17 13.05 -9.62 3.62
CA TYR A 17 14.11 -9.22 2.70
C TYR A 17 15.14 -8.26 3.30
N SER A 18 14.87 -7.69 4.49
CA SER A 18 15.80 -6.84 5.24
C SER A 18 16.43 -7.59 6.42
N LEU A 19 17.15 -8.69 6.15
CA LEU A 19 17.66 -9.63 7.16
C LEU A 19 18.59 -9.01 8.22
N ALA A 20 19.15 -7.82 7.97
CA ALA A 20 20.05 -7.13 8.89
C ALA A 20 19.36 -6.11 9.82
N TRP A 21 18.06 -5.85 9.63
CA TRP A 21 17.35 -4.82 10.38
C TRP A 21 16.60 -5.40 11.58
N SER A 22 16.66 -4.69 12.70
CA SER A 22 15.80 -4.93 13.86
C SER A 22 14.34 -4.54 13.58
N ASP A 23 13.40 -5.09 14.37
CA ASP A 23 11.99 -4.69 14.35
C ASP A 23 11.80 -3.16 14.43
N ARG A 24 12.63 -2.50 15.25
CA ARG A 24 12.59 -1.04 15.40
C ARG A 24 12.98 -0.32 14.11
N GLU A 25 14.02 -0.79 13.42
CA GLU A 25 14.48 -0.23 12.15
C GLU A 25 13.46 -0.47 11.04
N VAL A 26 12.87 -1.66 10.99
CA VAL A 26 11.78 -1.99 10.05
C VAL A 26 10.57 -1.08 10.26
N ILE A 27 10.10 -0.93 11.50
CA ILE A 27 8.95 -0.05 11.81
C ILE A 27 9.28 1.41 11.49
N LYS A 28 10.50 1.86 11.81
CA LYS A 28 10.95 3.22 11.48
C LYS A 28 10.93 3.44 9.96
N TYR A 29 11.48 2.51 9.20
CA TYR A 29 11.49 2.56 7.74
C TYR A 29 10.06 2.66 7.17
N ILE A 30 9.14 1.81 7.62
CA ILE A 30 7.74 1.85 7.17
C ILE A 30 7.09 3.20 7.46
N LYS A 31 7.30 3.75 8.66
CA LYS A 31 6.74 5.05 9.06
C LYS A 31 7.34 6.21 8.27
N ASP A 32 8.65 6.20 8.05
CA ASP A 32 9.35 7.22 7.27
C ASP A 32 8.87 7.20 5.81
N GLU A 33 8.68 6.02 5.22
CA GLU A 33 8.15 5.86 3.87
C GLU A 33 6.67 6.26 3.74
N ASP A 34 5.82 5.86 4.70
CA ASP A 34 4.42 6.27 4.74
C ASP A 34 4.29 7.80 4.84
N ARG A 35 5.09 8.42 5.71
CA ARG A 35 5.12 9.89 5.85
C ARG A 35 5.59 10.56 4.56
N ARG A 36 6.68 10.08 3.96
CA ARG A 36 7.21 10.63 2.71
C ARG A 36 6.18 10.60 1.58
N ARG A 37 5.41 9.52 1.46
CA ARG A 37 4.31 9.39 0.48
C ARG A 37 3.16 10.33 0.79
N SER A 38 2.76 10.42 2.06
CA SER A 38 1.71 11.34 2.52
C SER A 38 2.07 12.80 2.25
N ASP A 39 3.28 13.23 2.62
CA ASP A 39 3.76 14.60 2.45
C ASP A 39 3.84 14.96 0.95
N TYR A 40 4.36 14.04 0.12
CA TYR A 40 4.43 14.24 -1.34
C TYR A 40 3.04 14.36 -1.96
N TYR A 41 2.14 13.43 -1.67
CA TYR A 41 0.79 13.41 -2.23
C TYR A 41 0.02 14.66 -1.82
N ASN A 42 0.05 15.02 -0.53
CA ASN A 42 -0.62 16.21 -0.01
C ASN A 42 -0.06 17.50 -0.63
N TYR A 43 1.26 17.61 -0.81
CA TYR A 43 1.87 18.77 -1.45
C TYR A 43 1.33 19.04 -2.86
N TYR A 44 1.09 17.99 -3.65
CA TYR A 44 0.64 18.14 -5.04
C TYR A 44 -0.88 18.11 -5.23
N THR A 45 -1.63 17.46 -4.34
CA THR A 45 -3.09 17.27 -4.49
C THR A 45 -3.91 18.06 -3.48
N GLY A 46 -3.34 18.41 -2.33
CA GLY A 46 -4.07 18.94 -1.17
C GLY A 46 -4.84 17.86 -0.38
N ASP A 47 -4.85 16.63 -0.86
CA ASP A 47 -5.68 15.54 -0.35
C ASP A 47 -4.92 14.63 0.63
N ASP A 48 -5.66 13.77 1.35
CA ASP A 48 -5.09 12.73 2.22
C ASP A 48 -4.76 11.49 1.38
N TRP A 49 -3.48 11.11 1.34
CA TRP A 49 -2.99 9.92 0.66
C TRP A 49 -3.67 8.61 1.12
N ARG A 50 -4.20 8.58 2.35
CA ARG A 50 -4.83 7.40 2.94
C ARG A 50 -6.34 7.35 2.76
N ASP A 51 -6.97 8.41 2.26
CA ASP A 51 -8.41 8.38 2.02
C ASP A 51 -8.70 7.53 0.77
N ALA A 52 -9.42 6.42 0.99
CA ALA A 52 -9.81 5.48 -0.05
C ALA A 52 -10.69 6.14 -1.12
N GLY A 53 -11.38 7.25 -0.82
CA GLY A 53 -12.19 8.00 -1.76
C GLY A 53 -11.41 8.63 -2.92
N HIS A 54 -10.09 8.79 -2.78
CA HIS A 54 -9.23 9.32 -3.86
C HIS A 54 -8.73 8.24 -4.83
N PHE A 55 -9.16 6.98 -4.67
CA PHE A 55 -8.75 5.87 -5.53
C PHE A 55 -9.96 5.06 -5.99
N ASP A 56 -9.98 4.64 -7.25
CA ASP A 56 -11.06 3.77 -7.75
C ASP A 56 -11.12 2.40 -7.06
N ILE A 57 -9.99 1.93 -6.54
CA ILE A 57 -9.84 0.63 -5.88
C ILE A 57 -8.86 0.77 -4.72
N SER A 58 -9.25 0.28 -3.54
CA SER A 58 -8.38 0.07 -2.37
C SER A 58 -8.41 -1.39 -1.94
N LEU A 59 -7.25 -2.05 -1.84
CA LEU A 59 -7.16 -3.48 -1.51
C LEU A 59 -6.28 -3.74 -0.28
N ASP A 60 -6.77 -4.62 0.61
CA ASP A 60 -6.00 -5.14 1.73
C ASP A 60 -5.21 -6.40 1.31
N SER A 61 -3.90 -6.23 1.16
CA SER A 61 -2.97 -7.29 0.75
C SER A 61 -2.75 -8.37 1.80
N GLU A 62 -3.09 -8.13 3.08
CA GLU A 62 -3.07 -9.19 4.10
C GLU A 62 -4.30 -10.11 3.96
N LEU A 63 -5.46 -9.53 3.63
CA LEU A 63 -6.71 -10.30 3.48
C LEU A 63 -6.76 -11.09 2.17
N PHE A 64 -6.32 -10.47 1.07
CA PHE A 64 -6.41 -11.09 -0.25
C PHE A 64 -5.14 -11.87 -0.64
N GLY A 65 -4.00 -11.58 -0.02
CA GLY A 65 -2.70 -12.01 -0.53
C GLY A 65 -2.37 -11.37 -1.88
N GLU A 66 -1.16 -11.64 -2.39
CA GLU A 66 -0.71 -11.09 -3.68
C GLU A 66 -1.58 -11.56 -4.84
N ASP A 67 -1.81 -12.87 -4.95
CA ASP A 67 -2.60 -13.45 -6.03
C ASP A 67 -4.05 -12.96 -5.99
N GLY A 68 -4.64 -12.84 -4.81
CA GLY A 68 -5.99 -12.30 -4.68
C GLY A 68 -6.06 -10.83 -5.09
N CYS A 69 -5.08 -10.00 -4.71
CA CYS A 69 -5.00 -8.62 -5.19
C CYS A 69 -4.88 -8.56 -6.72
N VAL A 70 -4.00 -9.37 -7.32
CA VAL A 70 -3.81 -9.43 -8.78
C VAL A 70 -5.11 -9.80 -9.50
N GLU A 71 -5.83 -10.81 -8.99
CA GLU A 71 -7.10 -11.23 -9.57
C GLU A 71 -8.19 -10.16 -9.45
N MET A 72 -8.25 -9.41 -8.34
CA MET A 72 -9.18 -8.28 -8.21
C MET A 72 -8.85 -7.14 -9.18
N ILE A 73 -7.56 -6.83 -9.35
CA ILE A 73 -7.11 -5.80 -10.29
C ILE A 73 -7.46 -6.19 -11.73
N LYS A 74 -7.17 -7.43 -12.13
CA LYS A 74 -7.52 -7.95 -13.46
C LYS A 74 -9.02 -7.88 -13.73
N LYS A 75 -9.86 -8.20 -12.74
CA LYS A 75 -11.32 -8.14 -12.87
C LYS A 75 -11.84 -6.71 -12.98
N ALA A 76 -11.21 -5.77 -12.28
CA ALA A 76 -11.62 -4.37 -12.30
C ALA A 76 -11.10 -3.63 -13.54
N LEU A 77 -9.98 -4.05 -14.13
CA LEU A 77 -9.34 -3.38 -15.26
C LEU A 77 -10.29 -3.08 -16.44
N PRO A 78 -11.16 -4.01 -16.92
CA PRO A 78 -12.13 -3.74 -17.98
C PRO A 78 -13.11 -2.60 -17.70
N LEU A 79 -13.31 -2.19 -16.44
CA LEU A 79 -14.16 -1.05 -16.10
C LEU A 79 -13.52 0.30 -16.45
N PHE A 80 -12.19 0.34 -16.59
CA PHE A 80 -11.42 1.57 -16.77
C PHE A 80 -10.81 1.70 -18.17
N VAL A 81 -10.65 0.59 -18.89
CA VAL A 81 -10.28 0.61 -20.31
C VAL A 81 -11.55 0.52 -21.15
N ARG A 82 -11.78 1.55 -21.97
CA ARG A 82 -12.78 1.48 -23.04
C ARG A 82 -12.18 0.69 -24.20
N GLU A 83 -12.93 -0.24 -24.76
CA GLU A 83 -12.59 -0.92 -26.02
C GLU A 83 -12.45 0.08 -27.18
#